data_AF-A0A7X8MDQ6-F1
#
_entry.id   AF-A0A7X8MDQ6-F1
#
_cell.length_a   1.000
_cell.length_b   1.000
_cell.length_c   1.000
_cell.angle_alpha   90.00
_cell.angle_beta   90.00
_cell.angle_gamma   90.00
#
_symmetry.space_group_name_H-M   'P 1'
#
loop_
_entity.id
_entity.type
_entity.pdbx_description
1 polymer ?
#
loop_
_entity_poly.entity_id
_entity_poly.type
_entity_poly.pdbx_seq_one_letter_code
_entity_poly.pdbx_strand_id
1 'polypeptide(L)'
;MRKYVLKAMRLRLTKYPLVRQYDRLDCGPAALLSVLRFYGGDAGLAHIRAWCNTDLNGTTMLDMVRAGQRLGFQARGVCGSFADLRQQPLPCIAHVVLADGWNHFLVIYKIVKERLYVGDPAKGRSYLSRTKFEALWARRCVILLQPNGRLLQQRSRSWIAWLGDYLRRQSPWLMQIVFSGFLHTALGLGTLLIIQTLIDRLIPLADFHNLIFLALLLVVLLGLRTALGYLRDRFLVVANRNLSRSATDDFIEHLFHLAKPFFDGRKTGDITARINDSLQIYRAGLFILQSVLLDSVMVIGGLGFMFYFSSSLGWITLAPLPAYAWLLWRRSRPIREQQRSVMKAHAALESVYINSIQNIDEIASVAAAPAFVHLNQAAFADFQAQVERLGNLQARLTALVSAMGAMISIALLTAGAALVMVKEMMLGRFIAAYSLLSWILPSIQTLVSGLVEFQAAQVAAQRMMDLLSIEPEKNEGSLIIQGALTVRVERLAFAYGTS
;
A
#
# COMPACT_ATOMS: atom_id res chain seq x y z
N MET A 1 21.11 -9.54 -15.37
CA MET A 1 20.44 -8.75 -14.30
C MET A 1 18.96 -9.11 -14.06
N ARG A 2 18.10 -9.22 -15.08
CA ARG A 2 16.66 -9.58 -14.93
C ARG A 2 16.41 -10.89 -14.16
N LYS A 3 17.22 -11.93 -14.39
CA LYS A 3 17.16 -13.22 -13.65
C LYS A 3 17.56 -13.10 -12.17
N TYR A 4 18.45 -12.16 -11.79
CA TYR A 4 18.89 -11.98 -10.40
C TYR A 4 17.90 -11.13 -9.59
N VAL A 5 17.29 -10.11 -10.21
CA VAL A 5 16.22 -9.32 -9.59
C VAL A 5 14.95 -10.19 -9.41
N LEU A 6 14.62 -11.03 -10.40
CA LEU A 6 13.54 -12.01 -10.27
C LEU A 6 13.86 -13.13 -9.26
N LYS A 7 15.14 -13.49 -9.06
CA LYS A 7 15.57 -14.46 -8.02
C LYS A 7 15.53 -13.83 -6.62
N ALA A 8 15.85 -12.54 -6.49
CA ALA A 8 15.71 -11.76 -5.25
C ALA A 8 14.24 -11.55 -4.85
N MET A 9 13.32 -11.46 -5.84
CA MET A 9 11.87 -11.46 -5.59
C MET A 9 11.27 -12.87 -5.39
N ARG A 10 11.97 -13.94 -5.76
CA ARG A 10 11.51 -15.34 -5.61
C ARG A 10 11.77 -15.97 -4.23
N LEU A 11 12.49 -15.33 -3.31
CA LEU A 11 12.94 -15.97 -2.06
C LEU A 11 12.84 -15.06 -0.82
N ARG A 12 11.62 -14.65 -0.49
CA ARG A 12 11.21 -14.47 0.91
C ARG A 12 9.92 -15.26 1.20
N LEU A 13 9.93 -16.55 0.85
CA LEU A 13 9.20 -17.51 1.68
C LEU A 13 9.92 -17.52 3.02
N THR A 14 9.54 -16.60 3.90
CA THR A 14 9.97 -16.67 5.30
C THR A 14 9.61 -18.06 5.78
N LYS A 15 10.54 -18.78 6.43
CA LYS A 15 10.34 -20.12 7.01
C LYS A 15 8.99 -20.28 7.72
N TYR A 16 8.43 -19.19 8.22
CA TYR A 16 7.09 -19.07 8.77
C TYR A 16 6.33 -17.95 8.05
N PRO A 17 5.59 -18.22 6.96
CA PRO A 17 4.77 -17.21 6.29
C PRO A 17 3.71 -16.69 7.25
N LEU A 18 3.18 -15.48 7.03
CA LEU A 18 2.05 -15.00 7.81
C LEU A 18 1.25 -14.05 6.93
N VAL A 19 -0.01 -14.38 6.73
CA VAL A 19 -0.98 -13.52 6.06
C VAL A 19 -1.64 -12.66 7.11
N ARG A 20 -1.66 -11.35 6.86
CA ARG A 20 -2.36 -10.38 7.68
C ARG A 20 -3.83 -10.38 7.30
N GLN A 21 -4.71 -10.27 8.29
CA GLN A 21 -6.14 -10.12 8.05
C GLN A 21 -6.45 -8.75 7.44
N TYR A 22 -7.38 -8.70 6.48
CA TYR A 22 -7.86 -7.44 5.90
C TYR A 22 -9.05 -6.90 6.69
N ASP A 23 -10.03 -7.76 6.98
CA ASP A 23 -11.14 -7.49 7.88
C ASP A 23 -10.83 -8.00 9.30
N ARG A 24 -11.52 -7.47 10.31
CA ARG A 24 -11.52 -8.00 11.68
C ARG A 24 -12.00 -9.45 11.72
N LEU A 25 -12.92 -9.84 10.84
CA LEU A 25 -13.52 -11.18 10.78
C LEU A 25 -12.66 -12.22 10.02
N ASP A 26 -11.57 -11.80 9.38
CA ASP A 26 -10.73 -12.65 8.50
C ASP A 26 -9.66 -13.47 9.25
N CYS A 27 -9.65 -13.49 10.58
CA CYS A 27 -8.56 -14.12 11.35
C CYS A 27 -8.42 -15.63 11.05
N GLY A 28 -9.53 -16.36 10.93
CA GLY A 28 -9.56 -17.77 10.53
C GLY A 28 -9.02 -18.01 9.12
N PRO A 29 -9.66 -17.46 8.06
CA PRO A 29 -9.18 -17.58 6.69
C PRO A 29 -7.69 -17.20 6.50
N ALA A 30 -7.24 -16.13 7.17
CA ALA A 30 -5.84 -15.70 7.12
C ALA A 30 -4.89 -16.69 7.81
N ALA A 31 -5.30 -17.29 8.92
CA ALA A 31 -4.54 -18.35 9.59
C ALA A 31 -4.41 -19.59 8.68
N LEU A 32 -5.51 -20.02 8.04
CA LEU A 32 -5.51 -21.15 7.12
C LEU A 32 -4.62 -20.91 5.90
N LEU A 33 -4.70 -19.73 5.29
CA LEU A 33 -3.83 -19.34 4.17
C LEU A 33 -2.35 -19.29 4.59
N SER A 34 -2.06 -18.90 5.82
CA SER A 34 -0.70 -18.88 6.34
C SER A 34 -0.12 -20.29 6.44
N VAL A 35 -0.91 -21.26 6.90
CA VAL A 35 -0.53 -22.68 6.92
C VAL A 35 -0.40 -23.26 5.51
N LEU A 36 -1.32 -22.92 4.60
CA LEU A 36 -1.23 -23.29 3.18
C LEU A 36 0.11 -22.86 2.56
N ARG A 37 0.50 -21.59 2.78
CA ARG A 37 1.78 -21.04 2.31
C ARG A 37 2.99 -21.66 2.97
N PHE A 38 2.87 -22.13 4.21
CA PHE A 38 3.95 -22.82 4.91
C PHE A 38 4.29 -24.15 4.23
N TYR A 39 3.27 -24.90 3.81
CA TYR A 39 3.43 -26.15 3.09
C TYR A 39 3.62 -26.00 1.57
N GLY A 40 3.74 -24.77 1.05
CA GLY A 40 4.04 -24.49 -0.37
C GLY A 40 2.83 -24.35 -1.30
N GLY A 41 1.61 -24.43 -0.77
CA GLY A 41 0.38 -24.05 -1.49
C GLY A 41 0.19 -22.53 -1.53
N ASP A 42 -0.73 -22.04 -2.35
CA ASP A 42 -1.11 -20.63 -2.37
C ASP A 42 -2.51 -20.44 -2.96
N ALA A 43 -3.25 -19.47 -2.41
CA ALA A 43 -4.60 -19.10 -2.82
C ALA A 43 -4.89 -17.63 -2.48
N GLY A 44 -5.95 -17.06 -3.06
CA GLY A 44 -6.47 -15.74 -2.66
C GLY A 44 -7.21 -15.79 -1.32
N LEU A 45 -7.10 -14.73 -0.50
CA LEU A 45 -7.73 -14.73 0.83
C LEU A 45 -9.26 -14.75 0.73
N ALA A 46 -9.83 -14.03 -0.24
CA ALA A 46 -11.28 -13.97 -0.44
C ALA A 46 -11.88 -15.34 -0.81
N HIS A 47 -11.13 -16.16 -1.56
CA HIS A 47 -11.53 -17.53 -1.92
C HIS A 47 -11.57 -18.43 -0.68
N ILE A 48 -10.54 -18.36 0.17
CA ILE A 48 -10.51 -19.09 1.44
C ILE A 48 -11.63 -18.60 2.37
N ARG A 49 -11.88 -17.29 2.44
CA ARG A 49 -13.00 -16.73 3.22
C ARG A 49 -14.34 -17.31 2.77
N ALA A 50 -14.57 -17.41 1.47
CA ALA A 50 -15.78 -18.01 0.92
C ALA A 50 -15.92 -19.48 1.32
N TRP A 51 -14.83 -20.26 1.29
CA TRP A 51 -14.86 -21.68 1.70
C TRP A 51 -15.00 -21.89 3.20
N CYS A 52 -14.51 -20.93 4.00
CA CYS A 52 -14.71 -20.90 5.44
C CYS A 52 -16.11 -20.43 5.84
N ASN A 53 -16.99 -20.09 4.89
CA ASN A 53 -18.32 -19.53 5.17
C ASN A 53 -18.29 -18.38 6.19
N THR A 54 -17.25 -17.54 6.14
CA THR A 54 -17.07 -16.48 7.15
C THR A 54 -18.18 -15.45 7.03
N ASP A 55 -19.00 -15.35 8.07
CA ASP A 55 -20.16 -14.45 8.16
C ASP A 55 -19.86 -13.25 9.07
N LEU A 56 -20.91 -12.53 9.50
CA LEU A 56 -20.81 -11.41 10.42
C LEU A 56 -20.43 -11.82 11.87
N ASN A 57 -20.59 -13.09 12.22
CA ASN A 57 -20.25 -13.66 13.53
C ASN A 57 -18.83 -14.26 13.56
N GLY A 58 -18.21 -14.45 12.39
CA GLY A 58 -16.83 -14.88 12.24
C GLY A 58 -16.73 -16.21 11.50
N THR A 59 -15.81 -17.08 11.93
CA THR A 59 -15.60 -18.39 11.29
C THR A 59 -15.61 -19.48 12.36
N THR A 60 -16.37 -20.54 12.14
CA THR A 60 -16.39 -21.68 13.07
C THR A 60 -15.16 -22.58 12.87
N MET A 61 -14.77 -23.34 13.89
CA MET A 61 -13.71 -24.34 13.73
C MET A 61 -14.09 -25.44 12.73
N LEU A 62 -15.38 -25.78 12.62
CA LEU A 62 -15.86 -26.80 11.69
C LEU A 62 -15.68 -26.33 10.24
N ASP A 63 -16.04 -25.09 9.94
CA ASP A 63 -15.82 -24.49 8.62
C ASP A 63 -14.35 -24.43 8.27
N MET A 64 -13.49 -24.06 9.23
CA MET A 64 -12.03 -24.06 9.04
C MET A 64 -11.49 -25.45 8.69
N VAL A 65 -12.00 -26.50 9.34
CA VAL A 65 -11.63 -27.89 9.04
C VAL A 65 -12.09 -28.28 7.63
N ARG A 66 -13.34 -27.98 7.27
CA ARG A 66 -13.91 -28.28 5.94
C ARG A 66 -13.17 -27.51 4.83
N ALA A 67 -12.87 -26.24 5.05
CA ALA A 67 -12.08 -25.42 4.13
C ALA A 67 -10.66 -25.97 3.99
N GLY A 68 -10.03 -26.39 5.11
CA GLY A 68 -8.73 -27.04 5.09
C GLY A 68 -8.72 -28.31 4.23
N GLN A 69 -9.77 -29.13 4.34
CA GLN A 69 -9.96 -30.33 3.51
C GLN A 69 -10.07 -29.99 2.02
N ARG A 70 -10.84 -28.96 1.65
CA ARG A 70 -10.93 -28.47 0.26
C ARG A 70 -9.60 -27.95 -0.28
N LEU A 71 -8.74 -27.40 0.58
CA LEU A 71 -7.39 -26.93 0.21
C LEU A 71 -6.36 -28.07 0.03
N GLY A 72 -6.75 -29.32 0.30
CA GLY A 72 -5.88 -30.50 0.19
C GLY A 72 -5.19 -30.88 1.51
N PHE A 73 -5.69 -30.42 2.66
CA PHE A 73 -5.20 -30.87 3.97
C PHE A 73 -6.04 -32.01 4.53
N GLN A 74 -5.41 -32.96 5.22
CA GLN A 74 -6.07 -33.72 6.27
C GLN A 74 -6.21 -32.80 7.49
N ALA A 75 -7.36 -32.12 7.59
CA ALA A 75 -7.67 -31.22 8.68
C ALA A 75 -8.52 -31.92 9.76
N ARG A 76 -8.17 -31.72 11.03
CA ARG A 76 -8.93 -32.24 12.20
C ARG A 76 -8.95 -31.22 13.33
N GLY A 77 -10.11 -31.01 13.95
CA GLY A 77 -10.23 -30.25 15.20
C GLY A 77 -10.04 -31.19 16.39
N VAL A 78 -9.12 -30.85 17.29
CA VAL A 78 -8.85 -31.63 18.51
C VAL A 78 -8.75 -30.69 19.72
N CYS A 79 -9.07 -31.20 20.91
CA CYS A 79 -8.91 -30.46 22.16
C CYS A 79 -8.08 -31.28 23.15
N GLY A 80 -7.24 -30.62 23.95
CA GLY A 80 -6.30 -31.31 24.83
C GLY A 80 -5.46 -30.35 25.68
N SER A 81 -4.52 -30.91 26.43
CA SER A 81 -3.60 -30.13 27.27
C SER A 81 -2.44 -29.55 26.46
N PHE A 82 -1.67 -28.65 27.07
CA PHE A 82 -0.44 -28.14 26.47
C PHE A 82 0.62 -29.23 26.25
N ALA A 83 0.62 -30.27 27.10
CA ALA A 83 1.52 -31.42 26.95
C ALA A 83 1.17 -32.21 25.68
N ASP A 84 -0.12 -32.37 25.39
CA ASP A 84 -0.60 -33.05 24.17
C ASP A 84 -0.23 -32.24 22.93
N LEU A 85 -0.43 -30.92 22.97
CA LEU A 85 -0.09 -30.00 21.88
C LEU A 85 1.38 -30.09 21.46
N ARG A 86 2.31 -30.33 22.40
CA ARG A 86 3.73 -30.51 22.09
C ARG A 86 4.03 -31.74 21.22
N GLN A 87 3.17 -32.75 21.27
CA GLN A 87 3.34 -34.01 20.55
C GLN A 87 2.68 -33.98 19.16
N GLN A 88 1.89 -32.95 18.87
CA GLN A 88 1.16 -32.83 17.61
C GLN A 88 2.01 -32.21 16.48
N PRO A 89 1.66 -32.47 15.21
CA PRO A 89 2.32 -31.84 14.07
C PRO A 89 2.11 -30.33 14.04
N LEU A 90 3.17 -29.59 13.67
CA LEU A 90 3.16 -28.15 13.48
C LEU A 90 3.48 -27.79 12.01
N PRO A 91 2.92 -26.69 11.47
CA PRO A 91 2.07 -25.71 12.15
C PRO A 91 0.63 -26.18 12.35
N CYS A 92 0.00 -25.72 13.44
CA CYS A 92 -1.42 -25.90 13.71
C CYS A 92 -2.09 -24.55 14.00
N ILE A 93 -3.43 -24.50 13.98
CA ILE A 93 -4.19 -23.28 14.26
C ILE A 93 -4.87 -23.43 15.62
N ALA A 94 -4.58 -22.52 16.55
CA ALA A 94 -5.23 -22.48 17.85
C ALA A 94 -6.38 -21.48 17.86
N HIS A 95 -7.50 -21.87 18.48
CA HIS A 95 -8.60 -20.99 18.79
C HIS A 95 -8.42 -20.39 20.19
N VAL A 96 -8.24 -19.08 20.27
CA VAL A 96 -8.01 -18.35 21.53
C VAL A 96 -9.11 -17.32 21.77
N VAL A 97 -9.26 -16.91 23.03
CA VAL A 97 -10.13 -15.80 23.45
C VAL A 97 -9.23 -14.66 23.89
N LEU A 98 -9.38 -13.51 23.24
CA LEU A 98 -8.61 -12.31 23.57
C LEU A 98 -9.16 -11.64 24.85
N ALA A 99 -8.38 -10.72 25.43
CA ALA A 99 -8.74 -10.06 26.70
C ALA A 99 -10.02 -9.21 26.62
N ASP A 100 -10.41 -8.80 25.41
CA ASP A 100 -11.65 -8.11 25.07
C ASP A 100 -12.84 -9.06 24.84
N GLY A 101 -12.67 -10.36 25.10
CA GLY A 101 -13.72 -11.39 25.00
C GLY A 101 -13.94 -11.94 23.58
N TRP A 102 -13.24 -11.41 22.57
CA TRP A 102 -13.41 -11.85 21.19
C TRP A 102 -12.66 -13.15 20.89
N ASN A 103 -13.31 -14.03 20.13
CA ASN A 103 -12.69 -15.24 19.60
C ASN A 103 -11.69 -14.87 18.50
N HIS A 104 -10.53 -15.53 18.49
CA HIS A 104 -9.45 -15.27 17.54
C HIS A 104 -8.70 -16.55 17.17
N PHE A 105 -8.14 -16.58 15.97
CA PHE A 105 -7.32 -17.70 15.50
C PHE A 105 -5.84 -17.31 15.41
N LEU A 106 -4.97 -18.14 15.97
CA LEU A 106 -3.51 -17.98 15.95
C LEU A 106 -2.85 -19.18 15.28
N VAL A 107 -1.85 -18.94 14.43
CA VAL A 107 -1.04 -20.04 13.88
C VAL A 107 0.13 -20.31 14.81
N ILE A 108 0.29 -21.56 15.24
CA ILE A 108 1.45 -22.00 16.03
C ILE A 108 2.44 -22.65 15.08
N TYR A 109 3.62 -22.04 14.91
CA TYR A 109 4.63 -22.53 13.99
C TYR A 109 5.66 -23.45 14.63
N LYS A 110 6.05 -23.14 15.87
CA LYS A 110 7.08 -23.89 16.59
C LYS A 110 6.87 -23.74 18.09
N ILE A 111 7.10 -24.81 18.83
CA ILE A 111 7.20 -24.78 20.29
C ILE A 111 8.68 -25.04 20.65
N VAL A 112 9.28 -24.14 21.43
CA VAL A 112 10.67 -24.26 21.91
C VAL A 112 10.68 -24.07 23.41
N LYS A 113 10.99 -25.13 24.16
CA LYS A 113 10.88 -25.14 25.63
C LYS A 113 9.47 -24.70 26.05
N GLU A 114 9.36 -23.63 26.83
CA GLU A 114 8.11 -23.04 27.36
C GLU A 114 7.63 -21.82 26.55
N ARG A 115 8.10 -21.66 25.30
CA ARG A 115 7.71 -20.55 24.42
C ARG A 115 7.18 -21.05 23.08
N LEU A 116 6.12 -20.41 22.60
CA LEU A 116 5.49 -20.67 21.32
C LEU A 116 5.85 -19.56 20.34
N TYR A 117 6.34 -19.92 19.17
CA TYR A 117 6.45 -19.01 18.05
C TYR A 117 5.12 -18.99 17.30
N VAL A 118 4.37 -17.90 17.45
CA VAL A 118 3.02 -17.75 16.91
C VAL A 118 2.97 -16.69 15.81
N GLY A 119 2.12 -16.92 14.82
CA GLY A 119 1.69 -15.94 13.85
C GLY A 119 0.26 -15.50 14.14
N ASP A 120 0.11 -14.26 14.59
CA ASP A 120 -1.18 -13.60 14.77
C ASP A 120 -1.53 -12.81 13.49
N PRO A 121 -2.61 -13.17 12.76
CA PRO A 121 -3.04 -12.43 11.57
C PRO A 121 -3.26 -10.93 11.81
N ALA A 122 -3.63 -10.52 13.02
CA ALA A 122 -3.87 -9.13 13.40
C ALA A 122 -2.59 -8.41 13.85
N LYS A 123 -1.72 -9.06 14.64
CA LYS A 123 -0.57 -8.39 15.30
C LYS A 123 0.78 -8.69 14.65
N GLY A 124 0.93 -9.83 13.98
CA GLY A 124 2.17 -10.26 13.35
C GLY A 124 2.76 -11.48 14.03
N ARG A 125 4.07 -11.70 13.85
CA ARG A 125 4.77 -12.83 14.45
C ARG A 125 5.32 -12.44 15.80
N SER A 126 5.16 -13.28 16.80
CA SER A 126 5.68 -13.04 18.14
C SER A 126 5.97 -14.34 18.88
N TYR A 127 6.79 -14.24 19.92
CA TYR A 127 6.90 -15.32 20.90
C TYR A 127 5.88 -15.11 22.02
N LEU A 128 5.16 -16.16 22.38
CA LEU A 128 4.29 -16.21 23.55
C LEU A 128 4.87 -17.16 24.59
N SER A 129 4.84 -16.79 25.87
CA SER A 129 5.11 -17.74 26.95
C SER A 129 3.94 -18.71 27.08
N ARG A 130 4.22 -19.93 27.59
CA ARG A 130 3.17 -20.90 27.91
C ARG A 130 2.06 -20.31 28.79
N THR A 131 2.43 -19.65 29.88
CA THR A 131 1.47 -19.04 30.83
C THR A 131 0.53 -18.07 30.13
N LYS A 132 1.06 -17.21 29.26
CA LYS A 132 0.26 -16.25 28.50
C LYS A 132 -0.60 -16.93 27.45
N PHE A 133 -0.12 -18.02 26.85
CA PHE A 133 -0.88 -18.77 25.85
C PHE A 133 -2.03 -19.53 26.49
N GLU A 134 -1.77 -20.27 27.57
CA GLU A 134 -2.80 -21.02 28.31
C GLU A 134 -3.90 -20.09 28.85
N ALA A 135 -3.55 -18.86 29.26
CA ALA A 135 -4.54 -17.85 29.65
C ALA A 135 -5.47 -17.42 28.49
N LEU A 136 -4.96 -17.38 27.25
CA LEU A 136 -5.75 -17.04 26.06
C LEU A 136 -6.45 -18.28 25.47
N TRP A 137 -5.92 -19.48 25.69
CA TRP A 137 -6.37 -20.73 25.08
C TRP A 137 -7.50 -21.39 25.89
N ALA A 138 -8.56 -20.62 26.18
CA ALA A 138 -9.65 -20.99 27.08
C ALA A 138 -10.35 -22.30 26.68
N ARG A 139 -10.64 -22.49 25.38
CA ARG A 139 -11.32 -23.69 24.87
C ARG A 139 -10.40 -24.90 24.70
N ARG A 140 -9.08 -24.72 24.82
CA ARG A 140 -8.07 -25.79 24.68
C ARG A 140 -8.15 -26.61 23.38
N CYS A 141 -8.63 -25.99 22.29
CA CYS A 141 -8.77 -26.65 21.00
C CYS A 141 -7.82 -26.08 19.93
N VAL A 142 -7.37 -26.96 19.04
CA VAL A 142 -6.53 -26.64 17.87
C VAL A 142 -7.04 -27.37 16.63
N ILE A 143 -6.69 -26.84 15.47
CA ILE A 143 -6.90 -27.45 14.17
C ILE A 143 -5.55 -27.94 13.68
N LEU A 144 -5.43 -29.26 13.56
CA LEU A 144 -4.26 -29.92 12.98
C LEU A 144 -4.43 -29.96 11.46
N LEU A 145 -3.38 -29.60 10.73
CA LEU A 145 -3.37 -29.52 9.27
C LEU A 145 -2.13 -30.23 8.76
N GLN A 146 -2.34 -31.37 8.08
CA GLN A 146 -1.27 -32.09 7.40
C GLN A 146 -1.59 -32.21 5.91
N PRO A 147 -0.64 -31.95 4.98
CA PRO A 147 -0.91 -32.10 3.56
C PRO A 147 -1.39 -33.52 3.23
N ASN A 148 -2.51 -33.63 2.51
CA ASN A 148 -3.11 -34.87 2.06
C ASN A 148 -3.23 -34.84 0.53
N GLY A 149 -2.11 -35.09 -0.14
CA GLY A 149 -2.01 -35.01 -1.60
C GLY A 149 -1.57 -33.62 -2.12
N ARG A 150 -2.09 -33.22 -3.28
CA ARG A 150 -1.70 -31.98 -3.96
C ARG A 150 -2.45 -30.79 -3.34
N LEU A 151 -1.71 -29.94 -2.64
CA LEU A 151 -2.23 -28.67 -2.11
C LEU A 151 -2.68 -27.73 -3.24
N LEU A 152 -3.69 -26.92 -2.95
CA LEU A 152 -4.19 -25.92 -3.89
C LEU A 152 -3.07 -24.92 -4.26
N GLN A 153 -2.94 -24.70 -5.57
CA GLN A 153 -1.99 -23.78 -6.20
C GLN A 153 -2.75 -22.86 -7.14
N GLN A 154 -3.58 -21.99 -6.56
CA GLN A 154 -4.38 -21.01 -7.30
C GLN A 154 -3.97 -19.61 -6.88
N ARG A 155 -2.74 -19.24 -7.28
CA ARG A 155 -2.20 -17.93 -6.96
C ARG A 155 -3.06 -16.85 -7.57
N SER A 156 -3.47 -15.87 -6.77
CA SER A 156 -4.03 -14.63 -7.33
C SER A 156 -2.98 -14.00 -8.24
N ARG A 157 -3.46 -13.40 -9.34
CA ARG A 157 -2.62 -12.77 -10.35
C ARG A 157 -1.71 -11.73 -9.70
N SER A 158 -0.49 -11.54 -10.23
CA SER A 158 0.38 -10.48 -9.73
C SER A 158 -0.29 -9.12 -9.92
N TRP A 159 -0.34 -8.33 -8.85
CA TRP A 159 -0.93 -6.98 -8.88
C TRP A 159 -0.26 -6.06 -9.92
N ILE A 160 1.03 -6.25 -10.18
CA ILE A 160 1.77 -5.50 -11.21
C ILE A 160 1.27 -5.90 -12.60
N ALA A 161 1.02 -7.19 -12.82
CA ALA A 161 0.51 -7.68 -14.09
C ALA A 161 -0.95 -7.22 -14.32
N TRP A 162 -1.76 -7.24 -13.27
CA TRP A 162 -3.13 -6.71 -13.31
C TRP A 162 -3.14 -5.20 -13.58
N LEU A 163 -2.40 -4.40 -12.80
CA LEU A 163 -2.29 -2.95 -13.01
C LEU A 163 -1.70 -2.65 -14.40
N GLY A 164 -0.75 -3.46 -14.86
CA GLY A 164 -0.17 -3.36 -16.19
C GLY A 164 -1.18 -3.48 -17.32
N ASP A 165 -2.21 -4.32 -17.19
CA ASP A 165 -3.27 -4.43 -18.20
C ASP A 165 -4.08 -3.15 -18.32
N TYR A 166 -4.46 -2.55 -17.18
CA TYR A 166 -5.18 -1.28 -17.17
C TYR A 166 -4.32 -0.13 -17.68
N LEU A 167 -3.04 -0.08 -17.29
CA LEU A 167 -2.10 0.92 -17.79
C LEU A 167 -1.85 0.77 -19.31
N ARG A 168 -1.79 -0.45 -19.84
CA ARG A 168 -1.68 -0.70 -21.29
C ARG A 168 -2.88 -0.18 -22.06
N ARG A 169 -4.10 -0.32 -21.53
CA ARG A 169 -5.31 0.27 -22.14
C ARG A 169 -5.21 1.80 -22.26
N GLN A 170 -4.45 2.45 -21.38
CA GLN A 170 -4.19 3.89 -21.38
C GLN A 170 -2.84 4.26 -22.01
N SER A 171 -2.18 3.35 -22.75
CA SER A 171 -0.84 3.56 -23.33
C SER A 171 -0.67 4.88 -24.10
N PRO A 172 -1.64 5.37 -24.91
CA PRO A 172 -1.47 6.63 -25.64
C PRO A 172 -1.24 7.82 -24.70
N TRP A 173 -2.04 7.93 -23.64
CA TRP A 173 -1.91 9.00 -22.63
C TRP A 173 -0.61 8.86 -21.85
N LEU A 174 -0.24 7.63 -21.47
CA LEU A 174 1.01 7.38 -20.75
C LEU A 174 2.23 7.77 -21.59
N MET A 175 2.25 7.45 -22.88
CA MET A 175 3.33 7.86 -23.78
C MET A 175 3.44 9.39 -23.89
N GLN A 176 2.30 10.09 -23.98
CA GLN A 176 2.27 11.55 -24.01
C GLN A 176 2.79 12.17 -22.70
N ILE A 177 2.42 11.60 -21.54
CA ILE A 177 2.93 12.04 -20.22
C ILE A 177 4.44 11.85 -20.14
N VAL A 178 4.94 10.68 -20.53
CA VAL A 178 6.37 10.38 -20.49
C VAL A 178 7.14 11.30 -21.43
N PHE A 179 6.69 11.42 -22.68
CA PHE A 179 7.34 12.26 -23.69
C PHE A 179 7.36 13.75 -23.29
N SER A 180 6.22 14.30 -22.88
CA SER A 180 6.14 15.69 -22.39
C SER A 180 6.97 15.89 -21.12
N GLY A 181 7.02 14.90 -20.23
CA GLY A 181 7.88 14.92 -19.05
C GLY A 181 9.37 14.96 -19.39
N PHE A 182 9.83 14.14 -20.33
CA PHE A 182 11.21 14.19 -20.83
C PHE A 182 11.54 15.55 -21.46
N LEU A 183 10.66 16.07 -22.31
CA LEU A 183 10.88 17.37 -22.96
C LEU A 183 10.87 18.52 -21.92
N HIS A 184 9.97 18.48 -20.95
CA HIS A 184 9.94 19.43 -19.83
C HIS A 184 11.25 19.41 -19.04
N THR A 185 11.79 18.22 -18.73
CA THR A 185 13.08 18.08 -18.04
C THR A 185 14.24 18.58 -18.90
N ALA A 186 14.25 18.26 -20.19
CA ALA A 186 15.29 18.73 -21.12
C ALA A 186 15.32 20.25 -21.24
N LEU A 187 14.15 20.90 -21.38
CA LEU A 187 14.05 22.37 -21.37
C LEU A 187 14.50 22.95 -20.03
N GLY A 188 14.16 22.29 -18.92
CA GLY A 188 14.72 22.62 -17.62
C GLY A 188 16.25 22.63 -17.65
N LEU A 189 16.89 21.52 -18.01
CA LEU A 189 18.35 21.46 -18.07
C LEU A 189 18.94 22.52 -19.04
N GLY A 190 18.22 22.86 -20.11
CA GLY A 190 18.56 23.96 -21.00
C GLY A 190 18.64 25.34 -20.33
N THR A 191 17.79 25.64 -19.33
CA THR A 191 17.87 26.92 -18.59
C THR A 191 19.20 27.09 -17.86
N LEU A 192 19.83 25.98 -17.46
CA LEU A 192 21.11 26.01 -16.74
C LEU A 192 22.26 26.43 -17.65
N LEU A 193 22.24 25.98 -18.91
CA LEU A 193 23.21 26.39 -19.92
C LEU A 193 23.07 27.88 -20.28
N ILE A 194 21.83 28.40 -20.27
CA ILE A 194 21.56 29.82 -20.45
C ILE A 194 22.17 30.63 -19.30
N ILE A 195 21.94 30.21 -18.04
CA ILE A 195 22.52 30.86 -16.85
C ILE A 195 24.06 30.84 -16.93
N GLN A 196 24.65 29.70 -17.30
CA GLN A 196 26.09 29.60 -17.49
C GLN A 196 26.59 30.60 -18.54
N THR A 197 25.95 30.65 -19.71
CA THR A 197 26.34 31.52 -20.83
C THR A 197 26.22 33.00 -20.46
N LEU A 198 25.15 33.36 -19.75
CA LEU A 198 24.93 34.71 -19.23
C LEU A 198 26.12 35.17 -18.38
N ILE A 199 26.52 34.34 -17.42
CA ILE A 199 27.53 34.70 -16.42
C ILE A 199 28.95 34.60 -16.98
N ASP A 200 29.25 33.55 -17.76
CA ASP A 200 30.61 33.28 -18.22
C ASP A 200 31.00 34.08 -19.47
N ARG A 201 30.03 34.50 -20.29
CA ARG A 201 30.30 35.16 -21.58
C ARG A 201 29.71 36.57 -21.67
N LEU A 202 28.41 36.72 -21.43
CA LEU A 202 27.73 38.00 -21.71
C LEU A 202 28.08 39.10 -20.72
N ILE A 203 28.07 38.80 -19.42
CA ILE A 203 28.41 39.78 -18.38
C ILE A 203 29.86 40.28 -18.52
N PRO A 204 30.89 39.42 -18.67
CA PRO A 204 32.27 39.89 -18.83
C PRO A 204 32.52 40.69 -20.11
N LEU A 205 31.79 40.38 -21.20
CA LEU A 205 31.92 41.08 -22.48
C LEU A 205 31.05 42.35 -22.57
N ALA A 206 30.22 42.64 -21.56
CA ALA A 206 29.24 43.72 -21.56
C ALA A 206 28.35 43.75 -22.84
N ASP A 207 28.02 42.56 -23.37
CA ASP A 207 27.28 42.41 -24.62
C ASP A 207 25.76 42.54 -24.38
N PHE A 208 25.30 43.78 -24.29
CA PHE A 208 23.89 44.11 -24.05
C PHE A 208 22.95 43.65 -25.17
N HIS A 209 23.45 43.54 -26.41
CA HIS A 209 22.64 43.09 -27.53
C HIS A 209 22.27 41.61 -27.37
N ASN A 210 23.28 40.75 -27.18
CA ASN A 210 23.04 39.34 -26.96
C ASN A 210 22.41 39.04 -25.59
N LEU A 211 22.56 39.93 -24.61
CA LEU A 211 21.84 39.86 -23.32
C LEU A 211 20.32 39.91 -23.52
N ILE A 212 19.82 40.89 -24.28
CA ILE A 212 18.37 41.03 -24.56
C ILE A 212 17.87 39.82 -25.35
N PHE A 213 18.63 39.37 -26.34
CA PHE A 213 18.29 38.15 -27.10
C PHE A 213 18.21 36.92 -26.19
N LEU A 214 19.19 36.71 -25.30
CA LEU A 214 19.20 35.59 -24.36
C LEU A 214 18.05 35.68 -23.34
N ALA A 215 17.71 36.89 -22.88
CA ALA A 215 16.56 37.10 -22.01
C ALA A 215 15.24 36.74 -22.71
N LEU A 216 15.04 37.17 -23.96
CA LEU A 216 13.87 36.79 -24.75
C LEU A 216 13.83 35.27 -24.98
N LEU A 217 14.97 34.65 -25.31
CA LEU A 217 15.08 33.20 -25.45
C LEU A 217 14.71 32.47 -24.15
N LEU A 218 15.16 32.97 -22.99
CA LEU A 218 14.82 32.40 -21.70
C LEU A 218 13.32 32.51 -21.41
N VAL A 219 12.68 33.64 -21.73
CA VAL A 219 11.22 33.81 -21.61
C VAL A 219 10.48 32.80 -22.47
N VAL A 220 10.86 32.64 -23.74
CA VAL A 220 10.26 31.67 -24.66
C VAL A 220 10.46 30.24 -24.15
N LEU A 221 11.67 29.91 -23.70
CA LEU A 221 12.01 28.57 -23.20
C LEU A 221 11.23 28.25 -21.91
N LEU A 222 11.17 29.18 -20.96
CA LEU A 222 10.37 29.01 -19.74
C LEU A 222 8.87 28.93 -20.03
N GLY A 223 8.38 29.73 -20.98
CA GLY A 223 7.00 29.65 -21.47
C GLY A 223 6.67 28.28 -22.04
N LEU A 224 7.53 27.75 -22.92
CA LEU A 224 7.38 26.41 -23.50
C LEU A 224 7.46 25.33 -22.42
N ARG A 225 8.41 25.44 -21.48
CA ARG A 225 8.55 24.51 -20.36
C ARG A 225 7.28 24.46 -19.50
N THR A 226 6.71 25.63 -19.18
CA THR A 226 5.45 25.74 -18.42
C THR A 226 4.27 25.18 -19.20
N ALA A 227 4.16 25.47 -20.50
CA ALA A 227 3.12 24.93 -21.36
C ALA A 227 3.18 23.40 -21.44
N LEU A 228 4.37 22.81 -21.58
CA LEU A 228 4.56 21.36 -21.56
C LEU A 228 4.25 20.75 -20.19
N GLY A 229 4.61 21.44 -19.10
CA GLY A 229 4.23 21.03 -17.75
C GLY A 229 2.70 20.97 -17.59
N TYR A 230 2.00 22.01 -18.04
CA TYR A 230 0.54 22.05 -18.04
C TYR A 230 -0.08 20.93 -18.90
N LEU A 231 0.41 20.72 -20.13
CA LEU A 231 -0.07 19.66 -21.01
C LEU A 231 0.13 18.28 -20.37
N ARG A 232 1.31 18.03 -19.80
CA ARG A 232 1.63 16.81 -19.06
C ARG A 232 0.64 16.58 -17.92
N ASP A 233 0.39 17.60 -17.10
CA ASP A 233 -0.51 17.50 -15.95
C ASP A 233 -1.97 17.30 -16.40
N ARG A 234 -2.37 17.90 -17.53
CA ARG A 234 -3.69 17.62 -18.15
C ARG A 234 -3.80 16.19 -18.66
N PHE A 235 -2.77 15.65 -19.31
CA PHE A 235 -2.75 14.26 -19.74
C PHE A 235 -2.82 13.31 -18.54
N LEU A 236 -2.14 13.64 -17.45
CA LEU A 236 -2.21 12.88 -16.19
C LEU A 236 -3.64 12.88 -15.61
N VAL A 237 -4.31 14.04 -15.58
CA VAL A 237 -5.70 14.14 -15.11
C VAL A 237 -6.64 13.27 -15.97
N VAL A 238 -6.48 13.30 -17.30
CA VAL A 238 -7.28 12.48 -18.22
C VAL A 238 -7.01 10.99 -18.04
N ALA A 239 -5.73 10.61 -17.93
CA ALA A 239 -5.32 9.23 -17.68
C ALA A 239 -5.91 8.73 -16.34
N ASN A 240 -5.84 9.53 -15.29
CA ASN A 240 -6.40 9.21 -13.98
C ASN A 240 -7.92 9.02 -14.02
N ARG A 241 -8.63 9.94 -14.68
CA ARG A 241 -10.09 9.82 -14.85
C ARG A 241 -10.46 8.54 -15.58
N ASN A 242 -9.83 8.24 -16.72
CA ASN A 242 -10.17 7.07 -17.53
C ASN A 242 -9.84 5.76 -16.81
N LEU A 243 -8.70 5.74 -16.10
CA LEU A 243 -8.26 4.59 -15.32
C LEU A 243 -9.18 4.33 -14.12
N SER A 244 -9.51 5.37 -13.35
CA SER A 244 -10.47 5.27 -12.25
C SER A 244 -11.85 4.82 -12.74
N ARG A 245 -12.33 5.34 -13.87
CA ARG A 245 -13.61 4.92 -14.45
C ARG A 245 -13.61 3.44 -14.82
N SER A 246 -12.66 3.00 -15.66
CA SER A 246 -12.58 1.59 -16.10
C SER A 246 -12.49 0.63 -14.91
N ALA A 247 -11.74 1.00 -13.89
CA ALA A 247 -11.61 0.21 -12.68
C ALA A 247 -12.90 0.08 -11.87
N THR A 248 -13.59 1.20 -11.68
CA THR A 248 -14.84 1.23 -10.92
C THR A 248 -15.94 0.52 -11.70
N ASP A 249 -16.03 0.71 -13.02
CA ASP A 249 -16.98 0.02 -13.89
C ASP A 249 -16.77 -1.50 -13.80
N ASP A 250 -15.54 -2.00 -13.99
CA ASP A 250 -15.21 -3.43 -13.88
C ASP A 250 -15.52 -4.00 -12.48
N PHE A 251 -15.28 -3.22 -11.42
CA PHE A 251 -15.58 -3.64 -10.05
C PHE A 251 -17.07 -3.72 -9.77
N ILE A 252 -17.82 -2.70 -10.16
CA ILE A 252 -19.27 -2.62 -9.93
C ILE A 252 -19.98 -3.68 -10.76
N GLU A 253 -19.62 -3.86 -12.02
CA GLU A 253 -20.15 -4.93 -12.88
C GLU A 253 -19.90 -6.29 -12.22
N HIS A 254 -18.67 -6.57 -11.81
CA HIS A 254 -18.34 -7.82 -11.15
C HIS A 254 -19.10 -8.02 -9.84
N LEU A 255 -19.18 -6.98 -8.99
CA LEU A 255 -19.87 -7.00 -7.71
C LEU A 255 -21.33 -7.43 -7.87
N PHE A 256 -22.06 -6.88 -8.84
CA PHE A 256 -23.47 -7.19 -9.06
C PHE A 256 -23.73 -8.58 -9.64
N HIS A 257 -22.71 -9.25 -10.19
CA HIS A 257 -22.83 -10.64 -10.63
C HIS A 257 -22.42 -11.64 -9.53
N LEU A 258 -22.05 -11.21 -8.32
CA LEU A 258 -21.71 -12.12 -7.23
C LEU A 258 -22.96 -12.74 -6.59
N ALA A 259 -22.82 -13.99 -6.13
CA ALA A 259 -23.91 -14.71 -5.49
C ALA A 259 -24.32 -14.08 -4.14
N LYS A 260 -25.60 -14.20 -3.78
CA LYS A 260 -26.18 -13.68 -2.52
C LYS A 260 -25.36 -13.97 -1.24
N PRO A 261 -24.76 -15.17 -1.04
CA PRO A 261 -23.93 -15.45 0.14
C PRO A 261 -22.73 -14.51 0.31
N PHE A 262 -22.21 -13.92 -0.76
CA PHE A 262 -21.13 -12.92 -0.69
C PHE A 262 -21.55 -11.69 0.12
N PHE A 263 -22.81 -11.26 -0.08
CA PHE A 263 -23.38 -10.07 0.55
C PHE A 263 -23.82 -10.34 1.98
N ASP A 264 -24.41 -11.50 2.26
CA ASP A 264 -24.89 -11.83 3.61
C ASP A 264 -23.74 -11.96 4.62
N GLY A 265 -22.55 -12.36 4.15
CA GLY A 265 -21.33 -12.45 4.97
C GLY A 265 -20.55 -11.15 5.15
N ARG A 266 -21.06 -10.00 4.65
CA ARG A 266 -20.34 -8.71 4.69
C ARG A 266 -21.25 -7.55 5.05
N LYS A 267 -20.71 -6.60 5.81
CA LYS A 267 -21.40 -5.33 6.07
C LYS A 267 -21.33 -4.45 4.82
N THR A 268 -22.39 -3.68 4.55
CA THR A 268 -22.41 -2.69 3.46
C THR A 268 -21.19 -1.76 3.53
N GLY A 269 -20.78 -1.36 4.73
CA GLY A 269 -19.57 -0.55 4.97
C GLY A 269 -18.25 -1.17 4.50
N ASP A 270 -18.07 -2.50 4.56
CA ASP A 270 -16.86 -3.16 4.03
C ASP A 270 -16.88 -3.14 2.49
N ILE A 271 -18.04 -3.32 1.87
CA ILE A 271 -18.19 -3.27 0.41
C ILE A 271 -17.93 -1.84 -0.10
N THR A 272 -18.52 -0.83 0.52
CA THR A 272 -18.29 0.58 0.14
C THR A 272 -16.84 1.01 0.38
N ALA A 273 -16.19 0.54 1.45
CA ALA A 273 -14.77 0.77 1.67
C ALA A 273 -13.91 0.18 0.54
N ARG A 274 -14.26 -1.00 0.01
CA ARG A 274 -13.55 -1.61 -1.12
C ARG A 274 -13.74 -0.87 -2.44
N ILE A 275 -14.93 -0.30 -2.68
CA ILE A 275 -15.17 0.60 -3.81
C ILE A 275 -14.25 1.82 -3.70
N ASN A 276 -14.13 2.41 -2.50
CA ASN A 276 -13.26 3.56 -2.27
C ASN A 276 -11.76 3.21 -2.42
N ASP A 277 -11.35 2.04 -1.93
CA ASP A 277 -9.98 1.53 -2.11
C ASP A 277 -9.62 1.39 -3.61
N SER A 278 -10.58 1.03 -4.47
CA SER A 278 -10.38 0.91 -5.92
C SER A 278 -9.84 2.22 -6.51
N LEU A 279 -10.41 3.36 -6.14
CA LEU A 279 -9.99 4.67 -6.62
C LEU A 279 -8.56 5.03 -6.18
N GLN A 280 -8.13 4.56 -5.01
CA GLN A 280 -6.81 4.86 -4.46
C GLN A 280 -5.69 4.09 -5.17
N ILE A 281 -5.94 2.84 -5.58
CA ILE A 281 -4.94 1.98 -6.24
C ILE A 281 -4.45 2.59 -7.55
N TYR A 282 -5.38 3.06 -8.38
CA TYR A 282 -5.07 3.58 -9.70
C TYR A 282 -4.44 4.97 -9.66
N ARG A 283 -4.88 5.83 -8.72
CA ARG A 283 -4.23 7.11 -8.43
C ARG A 283 -2.77 6.91 -8.04
N ALA A 284 -2.51 5.96 -7.14
CA ALA A 284 -1.16 5.65 -6.73
C ALA A 284 -0.31 5.09 -7.89
N GLY A 285 -0.88 4.20 -8.72
CA GLY A 285 -0.19 3.65 -9.89
C GLY A 285 0.29 4.72 -10.89
N LEU A 286 -0.55 5.72 -11.17
CA LEU A 286 -0.20 6.85 -12.04
C LEU A 286 0.79 7.81 -11.36
N PHE A 287 0.62 8.06 -10.06
CA PHE A 287 1.59 8.83 -9.28
C PHE A 287 2.97 8.18 -9.31
N ILE A 288 3.07 6.86 -9.12
CA ILE A 288 4.34 6.13 -9.21
C ILE A 288 4.96 6.30 -10.59
N LEU A 289 4.18 6.15 -11.67
CA LEU A 289 4.72 6.28 -13.02
C LEU A 289 5.28 7.68 -13.26
N GLN A 290 4.58 8.73 -12.80
CA GLN A 290 5.04 10.10 -12.88
C GLN A 290 6.30 10.32 -12.04
N SER A 291 6.18 10.11 -10.73
CA SER A 291 7.20 10.40 -9.73
C SER A 291 8.46 9.55 -9.95
N VAL A 292 8.31 8.23 -10.10
CA VAL A 292 9.48 7.34 -10.23
C VAL A 292 10.19 7.56 -11.56
N LEU A 293 9.48 7.67 -12.68
CA LEU A 293 10.14 7.78 -13.98
C LEU A 293 10.77 9.15 -14.17
N LEU A 294 10.01 10.24 -13.97
CA LEU A 294 10.47 11.59 -14.29
C LEU A 294 11.47 12.11 -13.27
N ASP A 295 11.27 11.86 -11.98
CA ASP A 295 12.22 12.30 -10.95
C ASP A 295 13.52 11.49 -11.04
N SER A 296 13.48 10.23 -11.46
CA SER A 296 14.70 9.47 -11.75
C SER A 296 15.47 10.08 -12.92
N VAL A 297 14.78 10.49 -13.99
CA VAL A 297 15.42 11.20 -15.12
C VAL A 297 16.00 12.53 -14.67
N MET A 298 15.30 13.28 -13.82
CA MET A 298 15.78 14.53 -13.26
C MET A 298 17.03 14.34 -12.39
N VAL A 299 17.04 13.34 -11.50
CA VAL A 299 18.20 13.04 -10.65
C VAL A 299 19.39 12.55 -11.47
N ILE A 300 19.18 11.62 -12.41
CA ILE A 300 20.24 11.09 -13.28
C ILE A 300 20.78 12.18 -14.20
N GLY A 301 19.90 12.93 -14.86
CA GLY A 301 20.27 14.04 -15.74
C GLY A 301 20.98 15.15 -14.98
N GLY A 302 20.45 15.56 -13.83
CA GLY A 302 21.06 16.56 -12.96
C GLY A 302 22.45 16.14 -12.50
N LEU A 303 22.62 14.92 -11.98
CA LEU A 303 23.94 14.40 -11.60
C LEU A 303 24.89 14.34 -12.81
N GLY A 304 24.41 13.90 -13.98
CA GLY A 304 25.18 13.89 -15.21
C GLY A 304 25.71 15.27 -15.59
N PHE A 305 24.87 16.31 -15.49
CA PHE A 305 25.28 17.71 -15.70
C PHE A 305 26.28 18.19 -14.62
N MET A 306 26.13 17.77 -13.36
CA MET A 306 27.10 18.11 -12.32
C MET A 306 28.48 17.51 -12.62
N PHE A 307 28.55 16.24 -13.02
CA PHE A 307 29.80 15.60 -13.44
C PHE A 307 30.38 16.24 -14.71
N TYR A 308 29.53 16.68 -15.64
CA TYR A 308 29.97 17.42 -16.82
C TYR A 308 30.61 18.77 -16.47
N PHE A 309 30.06 19.50 -15.50
CA PHE A 309 30.65 20.78 -15.06
C PHE A 309 31.91 20.59 -14.21
N SER A 310 31.89 19.68 -13.23
CA SER A 310 33.05 19.32 -12.41
C SER A 310 32.82 17.99 -11.69
N SER A 311 33.77 17.05 -11.83
CA SER A 311 33.75 15.78 -11.09
C SER A 311 33.65 15.96 -9.58
N SER A 312 34.30 16.99 -9.02
CA SER A 312 34.28 17.28 -7.59
C SER A 312 32.86 17.60 -7.10
N LEU A 313 32.11 18.44 -7.82
CA LEU A 313 30.73 18.78 -7.48
C LEU A 313 29.79 17.58 -7.61
N GLY A 314 30.01 16.73 -8.62
CA GLY A 314 29.28 15.48 -8.79
C GLY A 314 29.40 14.56 -7.59
N TRP A 315 30.62 14.34 -7.07
CA TRP A 315 30.84 13.52 -5.87
C TRP A 315 30.33 14.15 -4.59
N ILE A 316 30.51 15.46 -4.40
CA ILE A 316 29.98 16.20 -3.23
C ILE A 316 28.45 16.07 -3.15
N THR A 317 27.78 16.02 -4.30
CA THR A 317 26.34 15.84 -4.35
C THR A 317 25.95 14.38 -4.20
N LEU A 318 26.61 13.46 -4.92
CA LEU A 318 26.27 12.04 -4.95
C LEU A 318 26.54 11.32 -3.62
N ALA A 319 27.67 11.57 -2.95
CA ALA A 319 28.08 10.89 -1.72
C ALA A 319 27.06 10.98 -0.57
N PRO A 320 26.43 12.14 -0.28
CA PRO A 320 25.38 12.24 0.74
C PRO A 320 24.02 11.68 0.30
N LEU A 321 23.74 11.47 -1.00
CA LEU A 321 22.42 10.99 -1.44
C LEU A 321 22.03 9.62 -0.88
N PRO A 322 22.92 8.60 -0.82
CA PRO A 322 22.61 7.34 -0.17
C PRO A 322 22.22 7.49 1.31
N ALA A 323 22.91 8.37 2.05
CA ALA A 323 22.60 8.65 3.45
C ALA A 323 21.24 9.34 3.58
N TYR A 324 20.94 10.29 2.69
CA TYR A 324 19.67 10.99 2.60
C TYR A 324 18.51 10.02 2.28
N ALA A 325 18.67 9.16 1.28
CA ALA A 325 17.70 8.12 0.93
C ALA A 325 17.51 7.09 2.06
N TRP A 326 18.59 6.69 2.74
CA TRP A 326 18.53 5.79 3.89
C TRP A 326 17.76 6.39 5.06
N LEU A 327 17.96 7.68 5.37
CA LEU A 327 17.22 8.38 6.41
C LEU A 327 15.72 8.37 6.11
N LEU A 328 15.34 8.75 4.89
CA LEU A 328 13.94 8.76 4.44
C LEU A 328 13.34 7.35 4.52
N TRP A 329 14.05 6.33 4.03
CA TRP A 329 13.61 4.94 4.08
C TRP A 329 13.42 4.44 5.53
N ARG A 330 14.38 4.72 6.42
CA ARG A 330 14.30 4.33 7.85
C ARG A 330 13.11 5.00 8.55
N ARG A 331 12.85 6.27 8.26
CA ARG A 331 11.77 7.06 8.88
C ARG A 331 10.40 6.80 8.24
N SER A 332 10.34 6.22 7.04
CA SER A 332 9.08 5.87 6.37
C SER A 332 8.23 4.84 7.13
N ARG A 333 8.86 3.89 7.84
CA ARG A 333 8.17 2.84 8.61
C ARG A 333 7.34 3.39 9.77
N PRO A 334 7.91 4.14 10.73
CA PRO A 334 7.15 4.67 11.85
C PRO A 334 6.05 5.65 11.39
N ILE A 335 6.31 6.46 10.35
CA ILE A 335 5.28 7.35 9.77
C ILE A 335 4.08 6.54 9.27
N ARG A 336 4.32 5.47 8.50
CA ARG A 336 3.25 4.61 8.00
C ARG A 336 2.51 3.86 9.11
N GLU A 337 3.22 3.41 10.14
CA GLU A 337 2.58 2.77 11.30
C GLU A 337 1.69 3.75 12.04
N GLN A 338 2.14 4.98 12.24
CA GLN A 338 1.34 6.02 12.88
C GLN A 338 0.17 6.48 12.00
N GLN A 339 0.35 6.55 10.67
CA GLN A 339 -0.74 6.83 9.73
C GLN A 339 -1.83 5.76 9.80
N ARG A 340 -1.47 4.48 10.00
CA ARG A 340 -2.45 3.42 10.28
C ARG A 340 -3.15 3.62 11.62
N SER A 341 -2.47 4.10 12.66
CA SER A 341 -3.09 4.44 13.94
C SER A 341 -4.10 5.58 13.78
N VAL A 342 -3.78 6.61 12.98
CA VAL A 342 -4.71 7.69 12.63
C VAL A 342 -5.95 7.15 11.93
N MET A 343 -5.79 6.29 10.91
CA MET A 343 -6.93 5.67 10.21
C MET A 343 -7.81 4.83 11.14
N LYS A 344 -7.22 4.11 12.10
CA LYS A 344 -7.98 3.33 13.10
C LYS A 344 -8.77 4.22 14.04
N ALA A 345 -8.15 5.30 14.54
CA ALA A 345 -8.83 6.26 15.42
C ALA A 345 -9.93 7.02 14.67
N HIS A 346 -9.71 7.37 13.40
CA HIS A 346 -10.74 7.95 12.54
C HIS A 346 -11.95 7.02 12.36
N ALA A 347 -11.73 5.75 12.03
CA ALA A 347 -12.81 4.78 11.89
C ALA A 347 -13.57 4.55 13.21
N ALA A 348 -12.88 4.60 14.36
CA ALA A 348 -13.52 4.53 15.67
C ALA A 348 -14.39 5.77 15.94
N LEU A 349 -13.87 6.96 15.66
CA LEU A 349 -14.60 8.23 15.78
C LEU A 349 -15.85 8.22 14.90
N GLU A 350 -15.72 7.86 13.62
CA GLU A 350 -16.85 7.79 12.68
C GLU A 350 -17.91 6.78 13.15
N SER A 351 -17.49 5.65 13.71
CA SER A 351 -18.42 4.68 14.32
C SER A 351 -19.17 5.27 15.53
N VAL A 352 -18.52 6.06 16.37
CA VAL A 352 -19.19 6.73 17.50
C VAL A 352 -20.19 7.76 16.98
N TYR A 353 -19.83 8.55 15.97
CA TYR A 353 -20.76 9.49 15.32
C TYR A 353 -21.99 8.79 14.76
N ILE A 354 -21.80 7.73 13.96
CA ILE A 354 -22.91 6.97 13.38
C ILE A 354 -23.81 6.42 14.49
N ASN A 355 -23.23 5.79 15.52
CA ASN A 355 -24.01 5.25 16.63
C ASN A 355 -24.77 6.34 17.40
N SER A 356 -24.15 7.50 17.65
CA SER A 356 -24.83 8.62 18.33
C SER A 356 -25.97 9.20 17.51
N ILE A 357 -25.82 9.31 16.19
CA ILE A 357 -26.84 9.88 15.31
C ILE A 357 -27.98 8.88 15.07
N GLN A 358 -27.66 7.61 14.84
CA GLN A 358 -28.66 6.57 14.59
C GLN A 358 -29.53 6.28 15.81
N ASN A 359 -29.00 6.47 17.02
CA ASN A 359 -29.72 6.19 18.28
C ASN A 359 -30.09 7.49 19.02
N ILE A 360 -30.32 8.58 18.29
CA ILE A 360 -30.58 9.90 18.89
C ILE A 360 -31.87 9.91 19.71
N ASP A 361 -32.90 9.16 19.26
CA ASP A 361 -34.19 9.06 19.94
C ASP A 361 -34.04 8.37 21.29
N GLU A 362 -33.27 7.27 21.35
CA GLU A 362 -32.95 6.56 22.59
C GLU A 362 -32.15 7.44 23.53
N ILE A 363 -31.10 8.12 23.03
CA ILE A 363 -30.25 9.02 23.82
C ILE A 363 -31.10 10.15 24.44
N ALA A 364 -32.03 10.72 23.67
CA ALA A 364 -32.94 11.76 24.14
C ALA A 364 -33.92 11.23 25.19
N SER A 365 -34.48 10.03 24.98
CA SER A 365 -35.48 9.41 25.87
C SER A 365 -34.97 9.18 27.30
N VAL A 366 -33.68 8.91 27.47
CA VAL A 366 -33.04 8.69 28.78
C VAL A 366 -32.21 9.88 29.27
N ALA A 367 -32.28 11.03 28.58
CA ALA A 367 -31.50 12.24 28.87
C ALA A 367 -29.97 12.00 28.94
N ALA A 368 -29.44 11.06 28.16
CA ALA A 368 -28.03 10.68 28.17
C ALA A 368 -27.12 11.54 27.27
N ALA A 369 -27.64 12.64 26.72
CA ALA A 369 -26.89 13.52 25.82
C ALA A 369 -25.52 13.97 26.38
N PRO A 370 -25.37 14.39 27.65
CA PRO A 370 -24.06 14.77 28.19
C PRO A 370 -23.03 13.64 28.12
N ALA A 371 -23.45 12.40 28.43
CA ALA A 371 -22.56 11.23 28.38
C ALA A 371 -22.08 10.95 26.95
N PHE A 372 -22.97 11.05 25.96
CA PHE A 372 -22.63 10.86 24.55
C PHE A 372 -21.79 12.01 23.99
N VAL A 373 -21.99 13.25 24.45
CA VAL A 373 -21.10 14.38 24.13
C VAL A 373 -19.68 14.08 24.63
N HIS A 374 -19.52 13.67 25.88
CA HIS A 374 -18.21 13.30 26.43
C HIS A 374 -17.57 12.12 25.69
N LEU A 375 -18.35 11.10 25.32
CA LEU A 375 -17.88 9.96 24.53
C LEU A 375 -17.33 10.40 23.17
N ASN A 376 -18.06 11.26 22.46
CA ASN A 376 -17.65 11.80 21.16
C ASN A 376 -16.41 12.70 21.29
N GLN A 377 -16.35 13.55 22.31
CA GLN A 377 -15.18 14.37 22.60
C GLN A 377 -13.94 13.52 22.92
N ALA A 378 -14.09 12.44 23.69
CA ALA A 378 -13.00 11.52 24.00
C ALA A 378 -12.49 10.79 22.74
N ALA A 379 -13.40 10.30 21.90
CA ALA A 379 -13.03 9.67 20.63
C ALA A 379 -12.32 10.66 19.69
N PHE A 380 -12.81 11.90 19.63
CA PHE A 380 -12.18 12.98 18.85
C PHE A 380 -10.79 13.35 19.40
N ALA A 381 -10.65 13.42 20.73
CA ALA A 381 -9.37 13.70 21.38
C ALA A 381 -8.33 12.61 21.10
N ASP A 382 -8.69 11.32 21.13
CA ASP A 382 -7.77 10.24 20.74
C ASP A 382 -7.37 10.35 19.27
N PHE A 383 -8.33 10.57 18.36
CA PHE A 383 -8.05 10.80 16.94
C PHE A 383 -7.05 11.96 16.76
N GLN A 384 -7.30 13.11 17.39
CA GLN A 384 -6.41 14.27 17.32
C GLN A 384 -5.03 13.99 17.93
N ALA A 385 -4.94 13.24 19.03
CA ALA A 385 -3.66 12.82 19.59
C ALA A 385 -2.87 11.94 18.62
N GLN A 386 -3.53 11.05 17.86
CA GLN A 386 -2.85 10.26 16.83
C GLN A 386 -2.38 11.12 15.64
N VAL A 387 -3.20 12.11 15.22
CA VAL A 387 -2.86 13.07 14.17
C VAL A 387 -1.66 13.93 14.58
N GLU A 388 -1.66 14.45 15.81
CA GLU A 388 -0.56 15.24 16.37
C GLU A 388 0.75 14.43 16.40
N ARG A 389 0.70 13.17 16.86
CA ARG A 389 1.86 12.26 16.83
C ARG A 389 2.38 12.04 15.41
N LEU A 390 1.49 11.88 14.42
CA LEU A 390 1.87 11.76 13.01
C LEU A 390 2.54 13.05 12.52
N GLY A 391 1.93 14.21 12.80
CA GLY A 391 2.46 15.52 12.44
C GLY A 391 3.83 15.77 13.06
N ASN A 392 4.03 15.42 14.33
CA ASN A 392 5.31 15.53 15.03
C ASN A 392 6.39 14.62 14.39
N LEU A 393 6.04 13.40 13.96
CA LEU A 393 6.96 12.52 13.24
C LEU A 393 7.35 13.09 11.87
N GLN A 394 6.39 13.65 11.14
CA GLN A 394 6.62 14.29 9.85
C GLN A 394 7.46 15.56 9.99
N ALA A 395 7.14 16.43 10.94
CA ALA A 395 7.89 17.66 11.22
C ALA A 395 9.35 17.37 11.57
N ARG A 396 9.61 16.35 12.41
CA ARG A 396 10.98 15.90 12.71
C ARG A 396 11.71 15.38 11.46
N LEU A 397 11.02 14.64 10.59
CA LEU A 397 11.62 14.18 9.34
C LEU A 397 11.97 15.38 8.44
N THR A 398 11.03 16.30 8.25
CA THR A 398 11.23 17.52 7.45
C THR A 398 12.40 18.33 7.99
N ALA A 399 12.51 18.53 9.30
CA ALA A 399 13.64 19.24 9.91
C ALA A 399 14.99 18.57 9.62
N LEU A 400 15.08 17.24 9.78
CA LEU A 400 16.32 16.49 9.48
C LEU A 400 16.68 16.54 8.00
N VAL A 401 15.68 16.41 7.13
CA VAL A 401 15.84 16.45 5.67
C VAL A 401 16.30 17.84 5.22
N SER A 402 15.69 18.90 5.75
CA SER A 402 16.11 20.29 5.49
C SER A 402 17.52 20.56 6.00
N ALA A 403 17.88 20.06 7.20
CA ALA A 403 19.23 20.20 7.72
C ALA A 403 20.27 19.50 6.82
N MET A 404 19.99 18.27 6.36
CA MET A 404 20.87 17.58 5.40
C MET A 404 20.97 18.33 4.07
N GLY A 405 19.83 18.81 3.54
CA GLY A 405 19.82 19.61 2.31
C GLY A 405 20.62 20.90 2.43
N ALA A 406 20.54 21.58 3.59
CA ALA A 406 21.34 22.76 3.90
C ALA A 406 22.84 22.42 3.99
N MET A 407 23.21 21.32 4.62
CA MET A 407 24.61 20.85 4.67
C MET A 407 25.16 20.53 3.28
N ILE A 408 24.39 19.86 2.43
CA ILE A 408 24.77 19.60 1.02
C ILE A 408 24.94 20.94 0.28
N SER A 409 24.02 21.88 0.49
CA SER A 409 24.06 23.20 -0.15
C SER A 409 25.30 23.99 0.29
N ILE A 410 25.62 24.01 1.58
CA ILE A 410 26.82 24.68 2.11
C ILE A 410 28.09 24.01 1.58
N ALA A 411 28.16 22.67 1.60
CA ALA A 411 29.31 21.94 1.08
C ALA A 411 29.54 22.25 -0.42
N LEU A 412 28.47 22.27 -1.21
CA LEU A 412 28.54 22.58 -2.63
C LEU A 412 28.93 24.05 -2.88
N LEU A 413 28.40 24.99 -2.10
CA LEU A 413 28.76 26.40 -2.17
C LEU A 413 30.24 26.62 -1.84
N THR A 414 30.72 26.09 -0.72
CA THR A 414 32.10 26.28 -0.26
C THR A 414 33.09 25.63 -1.22
N ALA A 415 32.86 24.37 -1.61
CA ALA A 415 33.75 23.68 -2.54
C ALA A 415 33.68 24.29 -3.95
N GLY A 416 32.49 24.65 -4.42
CA GLY A 416 32.30 25.31 -5.71
C GLY A 416 32.99 26.67 -5.77
N ALA A 417 32.87 27.48 -4.73
CA ALA A 417 33.58 28.75 -4.62
C ALA A 417 35.11 28.54 -4.63
N ALA A 418 35.63 27.56 -3.89
CA ALA A 418 37.06 27.24 -3.89
C ALA A 418 37.57 26.85 -5.29
N LEU A 419 36.82 26.02 -6.04
CA LEU A 419 37.16 25.64 -7.41
C LEU A 419 37.17 26.83 -8.38
N VAL A 420 36.26 27.79 -8.18
CA VAL A 420 36.26 29.05 -8.97
C VAL A 420 37.45 29.92 -8.61
N MET A 421 37.79 30.05 -7.32
CA MET A 421 38.94 30.84 -6.85
C MET A 421 40.27 30.30 -7.38
N VAL A 422 40.42 28.97 -7.46
CA VAL A 422 41.61 28.29 -8.03
C VAL A 422 41.57 28.27 -9.58
N LYS A 423 40.53 28.84 -10.20
CA LYS A 423 40.33 28.90 -11.66
C LYS A 423 40.18 27.55 -12.36
N GLU A 424 39.82 26.50 -11.63
CA GLU A 424 39.48 25.19 -12.21
C GLU A 424 38.07 25.16 -12.83
N MET A 425 37.21 26.10 -12.42
CA MET A 425 35.83 26.19 -12.89
C MET A 425 35.40 27.65 -13.07
N MET A 426 34.58 27.92 -14.08
CA MET A 426 33.99 29.23 -14.31
C MET A 426 32.81 29.50 -13.35
N LEU A 427 32.59 30.77 -13.01
CA LEU A 427 31.54 31.17 -12.05
C LEU A 427 30.13 30.76 -12.51
N GLY A 428 29.82 30.87 -13.80
CA GLY A 428 28.54 30.49 -14.38
C GLY A 428 28.29 28.99 -14.30
N ARG A 429 29.32 28.15 -14.51
CA ARG A 429 29.20 26.69 -14.33
C ARG A 429 28.88 26.33 -12.89
N PHE A 430 29.53 26.99 -11.92
CA PHE A 430 29.23 26.82 -10.51
C PHE A 430 27.77 27.19 -10.18
N ILE A 431 27.30 28.36 -10.62
CA ILE A 431 25.93 28.81 -10.34
C ILE A 431 24.89 27.90 -11.01
N ALA A 432 25.15 27.45 -12.24
CA ALA A 432 24.32 26.47 -12.92
C ALA A 432 24.28 25.13 -12.16
N ALA A 433 25.43 24.64 -11.68
CA ALA A 433 25.51 23.42 -10.88
C ALA A 433 24.82 23.56 -9.52
N TYR A 434 24.95 24.71 -8.85
CA TYR A 434 24.28 24.97 -7.57
C TYR A 434 22.75 24.99 -7.74
N SER A 435 22.25 25.56 -8.83
CA SER A 435 20.82 25.61 -9.15
C SER A 435 20.19 24.23 -9.34
N LEU A 436 20.97 23.21 -9.73
CA LEU A 436 20.49 21.82 -9.85
C LEU A 436 20.04 21.23 -8.50
N LEU A 437 20.56 21.71 -7.37
CA LEU A 437 20.14 21.21 -6.05
C LEU A 437 18.66 21.43 -5.79
N SER A 438 18.11 22.54 -6.28
CA SER A 438 16.68 22.86 -6.18
C SER A 438 15.80 21.84 -6.90
N TRP A 439 16.35 21.03 -7.82
CA TRP A 439 15.61 19.98 -8.52
C TRP A 439 15.94 18.60 -7.98
N ILE A 440 17.22 18.32 -7.68
CA ILE A 440 17.67 17.00 -7.21
C ILE A 440 17.09 16.69 -5.83
N LEU A 441 17.14 17.61 -4.86
CA LEU A 441 16.71 17.33 -3.50
C LEU A 441 15.20 17.01 -3.40
N PRO A 442 14.28 17.79 -4.01
CA PRO A 442 12.86 17.45 -4.03
C PRO A 442 12.55 16.17 -4.82
N SER A 443 13.27 15.94 -5.93
CA SER A 443 13.11 14.70 -6.72
C SER A 443 13.39 13.46 -5.87
N ILE A 444 14.45 13.48 -5.06
CA ILE A 444 14.78 12.36 -4.17
C ILE A 444 13.72 12.18 -3.07
N GLN A 445 13.19 13.27 -2.51
CA GLN A 445 12.09 13.19 -1.54
C GLN A 445 10.87 12.52 -2.16
N THR A 446 10.49 12.92 -3.37
CA THR A 446 9.34 12.37 -4.11
C THR A 446 9.54 10.89 -4.45
N LEU A 447 10.75 10.49 -4.86
CA LEU A 447 11.09 9.09 -5.12
C LEU A 447 10.91 8.20 -3.88
N VAL A 448 11.35 8.66 -2.69
CA VAL A 448 11.20 7.86 -1.47
C VAL A 448 9.75 7.84 -0.97
N SER A 449 9.03 8.96 -1.06
CA SER A 449 7.60 9.01 -0.74
C SER A 449 6.78 8.10 -1.68
N GLY A 450 7.11 8.09 -2.97
CA GLY A 450 6.50 7.20 -3.95
C GLY A 450 6.69 5.72 -3.63
N LEU A 451 7.83 5.33 -3.06
CA LEU A 451 8.05 3.94 -2.62
C LEU A 451 7.10 3.54 -1.46
N VAL A 452 6.73 4.48 -0.60
CA VAL A 452 5.78 4.25 0.50
C VAL A 452 4.37 4.09 -0.03
N GLU A 453 3.95 5.00 -0.90
CA GLU A 453 2.64 4.95 -1.55
C GLU A 453 2.49 3.69 -2.39
N PHE A 454 3.54 3.26 -3.08
CA PHE A 454 3.58 2.00 -3.82
C PHE A 454 3.28 0.79 -2.96
N GLN A 455 3.84 0.72 -1.75
CA GLN A 455 3.56 -0.40 -0.84
C GLN A 455 2.12 -0.38 -0.35
N ALA A 456 1.54 0.81 -0.11
CA ALA A 456 0.13 0.94 0.27
C ALA A 456 -0.79 0.53 -0.88
N ALA A 457 -0.53 1.02 -2.08
CA ALA A 457 -1.23 0.69 -3.31
C ALA A 457 -1.16 -0.81 -3.62
N GLN A 458 0.00 -1.43 -3.42
CA GLN A 458 0.16 -2.89 -3.56
C GLN A 458 -0.78 -3.66 -2.65
N VAL A 459 -0.94 -3.26 -1.39
CA VAL A 459 -1.84 -3.93 -0.43
C VAL A 459 -3.29 -3.76 -0.85
N ALA A 460 -3.70 -2.53 -1.21
CA ALA A 460 -5.05 -2.27 -1.70
C ALA A 460 -5.33 -3.04 -3.01
N ALA A 461 -4.40 -3.05 -3.96
CA ALA A 461 -4.52 -3.79 -5.22
C ALA A 461 -4.69 -5.29 -4.99
N GLN A 462 -3.93 -5.86 -4.05
CA GLN A 462 -4.08 -7.25 -3.69
C GLN A 462 -5.47 -7.55 -3.11
N ARG A 463 -6.02 -6.66 -2.27
CA ARG A 463 -7.38 -6.80 -1.72
C ARG A 463 -8.44 -6.77 -2.83
N MET A 464 -8.30 -5.87 -3.80
CA MET A 464 -9.24 -5.73 -4.92
C MET A 464 -9.18 -6.94 -5.85
N MET A 465 -7.99 -7.37 -6.25
CA MET A 465 -7.83 -8.57 -7.08
C MET A 465 -8.35 -9.83 -6.43
N ASP A 466 -8.12 -10.01 -5.12
CA ASP A 466 -8.66 -11.15 -4.39
C ASP A 466 -10.21 -11.15 -4.46
N LEU A 467 -10.86 -9.98 -4.43
CA LEU A 467 -12.33 -9.89 -4.62
C LEU A 467 -12.74 -10.17 -6.07
N LEU A 468 -12.08 -9.54 -7.05
CA LEU A 468 -12.35 -9.76 -8.48
C LEU A 468 -12.06 -11.19 -8.95
N SER A 469 -11.36 -11.99 -8.15
CA SER A 469 -11.11 -13.40 -8.42
C SER A 469 -12.23 -14.34 -7.94
N ILE A 470 -13.24 -13.81 -7.23
CA ILE A 470 -14.42 -14.59 -6.86
C ILE A 470 -15.20 -14.86 -8.14
N GLU A 471 -15.61 -16.12 -8.35
CA GLU A 471 -16.39 -16.46 -9.54
C GLU A 471 -17.79 -15.86 -9.43
N PRO A 472 -18.28 -15.15 -10.46
CA PRO A 472 -19.66 -14.70 -10.53
C PRO A 472 -20.65 -15.86 -10.44
N GLU A 473 -21.87 -15.56 -9.99
CA GLU A 473 -22.99 -16.49 -10.02
C GLU A 473 -23.29 -16.89 -11.47
N LYS A 474 -23.30 -18.20 -11.70
CA LYS A 474 -23.58 -18.76 -13.02
C LYS A 474 -25.08 -18.67 -13.29
N ASN A 475 -25.48 -17.76 -14.17
CA ASN A 475 -26.85 -17.70 -14.66
C ASN A 475 -26.99 -18.57 -15.93
N GLU A 476 -26.94 -19.89 -15.76
CA GLU A 476 -27.08 -20.86 -16.87
C GLU A 476 -28.55 -21.14 -17.24
N GLY A 477 -29.50 -20.50 -16.55
CA GLY A 477 -30.93 -20.65 -16.81
C GLY A 477 -31.34 -20.02 -18.13
N SER A 478 -31.74 -20.84 -19.10
CA SER A 478 -32.20 -20.39 -20.43
C SER A 478 -33.71 -20.56 -20.66
N LEU A 479 -34.43 -21.14 -19.69
CA LEU A 479 -35.86 -21.42 -19.79
C LEU A 479 -36.67 -20.14 -19.64
N ILE A 480 -37.16 -19.63 -20.76
CA ILE A 480 -38.16 -18.57 -20.80
C ILE A 480 -39.53 -19.22 -20.59
N ILE A 481 -40.15 -18.96 -19.44
CA ILE A 481 -41.44 -19.56 -19.09
C ILE A 481 -42.57 -18.69 -19.67
N GLN A 482 -43.43 -19.28 -20.50
CA GLN A 482 -44.63 -18.65 -21.03
C GLN A 482 -45.87 -19.38 -20.49
N GLY A 483 -46.83 -18.64 -19.92
CA GLY A 483 -48.09 -19.18 -19.38
C GLY A 483 -48.16 -19.23 -17.85
N ALA A 484 -49.25 -19.79 -17.32
CA ALA A 484 -49.50 -19.89 -15.88
C ALA A 484 -48.64 -20.99 -15.25
N LEU A 485 -47.86 -20.61 -14.23
CA LEU A 485 -46.94 -21.48 -13.50
C LEU A 485 -47.60 -22.05 -12.25
N THR A 486 -47.49 -23.36 -12.05
CA THR A 486 -47.76 -23.99 -10.75
C THR A 486 -46.43 -24.40 -10.13
N VAL A 487 -46.06 -23.76 -9.01
CA VAL A 487 -44.84 -24.08 -8.27
C VAL A 487 -45.17 -25.10 -7.18
N ARG A 488 -44.54 -26.27 -7.24
CA ARG A 488 -44.62 -27.30 -6.19
C ARG A 488 -43.22 -27.54 -5.63
N VAL A 489 -43.08 -27.46 -4.31
CA VAL A 489 -41.82 -27.71 -3.61
C VAL A 489 -41.94 -29.03 -2.87
N GLU A 490 -41.06 -29.99 -3.14
CA GLU A 490 -41.03 -31.27 -2.46
C GLU A 490 -39.67 -31.53 -1.82
N ARG A 491 -39.66 -31.89 -0.53
CA ARG A 491 -38.45 -32.28 0.23
C ARG A 491 -37.30 -31.25 0.17
N LEU A 492 -37.65 -29.96 0.22
CA LEU A 492 -36.65 -28.89 0.26
C LEU A 492 -36.03 -28.79 1.66
N ALA A 493 -34.70 -28.84 1.72
CA ALA A 493 -33.91 -28.52 2.92
C ALA A 493 -32.93 -27.40 2.57
N PHE A 494 -32.79 -26.41 3.47
CA PHE A 494 -31.93 -25.25 3.28
C PHE A 494 -31.31 -24.80 4.61
N ALA A 495 -30.05 -24.35 4.57
CA ALA A 495 -29.35 -23.75 5.70
C ALA A 495 -28.43 -22.62 5.20
N TYR A 496 -28.40 -21.49 5.93
CA TYR A 496 -27.59 -20.30 5.61
C TYR A 496 -26.07 -20.48 5.87
N GLY A 497 -25.65 -21.69 6.24
CA GLY A 497 -24.27 -22.03 6.60
C GLY A 497 -24.20 -23.46 7.13
N THR A 498 -23.13 -23.80 7.87
CA THR A 498 -23.03 -25.10 8.54
C THR A 498 -23.62 -25.02 9.95
N SER A 499 -24.94 -24.96 10.02
CA SER A 499 -25.71 -25.16 11.26
C SER A 499 -26.68 -26.30 11.05
#